data_AF-A0A7J2MG68-F1
#
_entry.id   AF-A0A7J2MG68-F1
#
_cell.length_a   1.000
_cell.length_b   1.000
_cell.length_c   1.000
_cell.angle_alpha   90.00
_cell.angle_beta   90.00
_cell.angle_gamma   90.00
#
_symmetry.space_group_name_H-M   'P 1'
#
loop_
_entity.id
_entity.type
_entity.pdbx_description
1 polymer ?
#
loop_
_entity_poly.entity_id
_entity_poly.type
_entity_poly.pdbx_seq_one_letter_code
_entity_poly.pdbx_strand_id
1 'polypeptide(L)'
;MNYQLQCIECHTLYDPDEIIYTCPSCGGLLEVIYDLSEIDFRKTDECRSVWKYKALLPVDIKPVTIREGGTPLYRTERLKDDLELSEIFVKHEGLNPTGS
;
A
#
# COMPACT_ATOMS: atom_id res chain seq x y z
N MET A 1 -3.37 16.34 -3.24
CA MET A 1 -4.39 15.38 -2.78
C MET A 1 -4.53 15.62 -1.29
N ASN A 2 -5.71 16.03 -0.83
CA ASN A 2 -5.92 16.24 0.61
C ASN A 2 -6.19 14.89 1.26
N TYR A 3 -5.52 14.62 2.38
CA TYR A 3 -5.72 13.43 3.19
C TYR A 3 -5.73 13.80 4.67
N GLN A 4 -6.27 12.91 5.50
CA GLN A 4 -6.32 13.06 6.95
C GLN A 4 -5.95 11.74 7.63
N LEU A 5 -5.57 11.82 8.91
CA LEU A 5 -5.43 10.64 9.75
C LEU A 5 -6.75 10.43 10.51
N GLN A 6 -7.32 9.24 10.41
CA GLN A 6 -8.55 8.88 11.10
C GLN A 6 -8.29 7.75 12.09
N CYS A 7 -8.81 7.86 13.31
CA CYS A 7 -8.82 6.71 14.22
C CYS A 7 -9.79 5.63 13.73
N ILE A 8 -9.33 4.38 13.63
CA ILE A 8 -10.15 3.25 13.19
C ILE A 8 -11.24 2.84 14.20
N GLU A 9 -11.14 3.31 15.45
CA GLU A 9 -12.09 2.98 16.51
C GLU A 9 -13.12 4.09 16.76
N CYS A 10 -12.65 5.33 16.98
CA CYS A 10 -13.52 6.45 17.35
C CYS A 10 -13.75 7.46 16.21
N HIS A 11 -13.17 7.22 15.03
CA HIS A 11 -13.31 8.04 13.82
C HIS A 11 -12.89 9.51 13.94
N THR A 12 -12.22 9.88 15.04
CA THR A 12 -11.67 11.22 15.21
C THR A 12 -10.61 11.48 14.15
N LEU A 13 -10.66 12.69 13.58
CA LEU A 13 -9.76 13.13 12.53
C LEU A 13 -8.63 13.96 13.12
N TYR A 14 -7.44 13.76 12.59
CA TYR A 14 -6.22 14.47 12.94
C TYR A 14 -5.56 15.03 11.69
N ASP A 15 -4.81 16.11 11.87
CA ASP A 15 -4.02 16.68 10.79
C ASP A 15 -2.88 15.72 10.41
N PRO A 16 -2.61 15.51 9.11
CA PRO A 16 -1.55 14.62 8.66
C PRO A 16 -0.13 15.03 9.11
N ASP A 17 0.09 16.30 9.46
CA ASP A 17 1.38 16.80 9.94
C ASP A 17 1.56 16.60 11.46
N GLU A 18 0.54 16.09 12.18
CA GLU A 18 0.66 15.74 13.59
C GLU A 18 1.56 14.51 13.80
N ILE A 19 2.55 14.64 14.70
CA ILE A 19 3.43 13.52 15.09
C ILE A 19 2.72 12.70 16.17
N ILE A 20 1.77 11.87 15.75
CA ILE A 20 1.00 10.96 16.60
C ILE A 20 1.03 9.54 16.03
N TYR A 21 1.23 8.54 16.91
CA TYR A 21 1.32 7.13 16.50
C TYR A 21 0.08 6.32 16.88
N THR A 22 -0.72 6.84 17.79
CA THR A 22 -2.00 6.29 18.25
C THR A 22 -2.96 7.44 18.52
N CYS A 23 -4.26 7.17 18.46
CA CYS A 23 -5.30 8.15 18.74
C CYS A 23 -5.18 8.68 20.17
N PRO A 24 -4.96 9.99 20.38
CA PRO A 24 -4.90 10.57 21.73
C PRO A 24 -6.19 10.45 22.54
N SER A 25 -7.34 10.21 21.87
CA SER A 25 -8.65 10.12 22.52
C SER A 25 -8.93 8.74 23.11
N CYS A 26 -8.59 7.66 22.39
CA CYS A 26 -8.92 6.29 22.79
C CYS A 26 -7.77 5.28 22.75
N GLY A 27 -6.60 5.64 22.21
CA GLY A 27 -5.43 4.75 22.06
C GLY A 27 -5.43 3.84 20.83
N GLY A 28 -6.48 3.90 20.00
CA GLY A 28 -6.59 3.11 18.77
C GLY A 28 -5.58 3.48 17.68
N LEU A 29 -5.46 2.63 16.65
CA LEU A 29 -4.61 2.91 15.48
C LEU A 29 -5.22 3.99 14.58
N LEU A 30 -4.36 4.61 13.78
CA LEU A 30 -4.71 5.63 12.80
C LEU A 30 -4.57 5.06 11.39
N GLU A 31 -5.51 5.41 10.51
CA GLU A 31 -5.47 5.13 9.07
C GLU A 31 -5.43 6.43 8.26
N VAL A 32 -4.89 6.35 7.05
CA VAL A 32 -4.82 7.49 6.10
C VAL A 32 -6.07 7.47 5.22
N ILE A 33 -6.88 8.53 5.29
CA ILE A 33 -8.12 8.66 4.50
C ILE A 33 -8.01 9.82 3.50
N TYR A 34 -8.51 9.60 2.28
CA TYR A 34 -8.59 10.61 1.22
C TYR A 34 -9.61 10.19 0.17
N ASP A 35 -10.08 11.16 -0.61
CA ASP A 35 -11.08 10.92 -1.65
C ASP A 35 -10.46 10.21 -2.85
N LEU A 36 -10.82 8.94 -3.03
CA LEU A 36 -10.41 8.12 -4.17
C LEU A 36 -11.24 8.38 -5.44
N SER A 37 -12.38 9.07 -5.33
CA SER A 37 -13.28 9.29 -6.47
C SER A 37 -12.68 10.16 -7.57
N GLU A 38 -11.70 10.99 -7.21
CA GLU A 38 -10.98 11.86 -8.15
C GLU A 38 -9.80 11.14 -8.85
N ILE A 39 -9.54 9.88 -8.52
CA ILE A 39 -8.33 9.17 -8.95
C ILE A 39 -8.62 8.13 -10.04
N ASP A 40 -7.88 8.21 -11.14
CA ASP A 40 -7.89 7.18 -12.18
C ASP A 40 -6.82 6.12 -11.92
N PHE A 41 -7.23 4.95 -11.43
CA PHE A 41 -6.36 3.81 -11.13
C PHE A 41 -5.58 3.25 -12.34
N ARG A 42 -5.96 3.64 -13.56
CA ARG A 42 -5.26 3.21 -14.79
C ARG A 42 -4.06 4.11 -15.10
N LYS A 43 -3.97 5.30 -14.49
CA LYS A 43 -2.80 6.19 -14.62
C LYS A 43 -1.66 5.68 -13.75
N THR A 44 -1.02 4.62 -14.21
CA THR A 44 0.23 4.12 -13.62
C THR A 44 1.42 4.54 -14.46
N ASP A 45 2.52 4.88 -13.80
CA ASP A 45 3.80 5.06 -14.49
C ASP A 45 4.34 3.70 -15.00
N GLU A 46 5.20 3.71 -16.01
CA GLU A 46 5.79 2.48 -16.58
C GLU A 46 6.87 1.85 -15.67
N CYS A 47 7.18 2.48 -14.54
CA CYS A 47 8.19 1.97 -13.61
C CYS A 47 7.75 0.68 -12.91
N ARG A 48 8.71 -0.23 -12.69
CA ARG A 48 8.50 -1.42 -11.84
C ARG A 48 8.87 -1.10 -10.40
N SER A 49 8.11 -0.20 -9.77
CA SER A 49 8.23 0.08 -8.34
C SER A 49 6.88 0.47 -7.72
N VAL A 50 6.83 0.67 -6.40
CA VAL A 50 5.64 1.20 -5.71
C VAL A 50 5.21 2.55 -6.31
N TRP A 51 6.18 3.35 -6.76
CA TRP A 51 5.96 4.67 -7.35
C TRP A 51 5.19 4.66 -8.66
N LYS A 52 4.96 3.49 -9.28
CA LYS A 52 4.03 3.39 -10.41
C LYS A 52 2.61 3.81 -10.04
N TYR A 53 2.28 3.73 -8.75
CA TYR A 53 1.01 4.16 -8.17
C TYR A 53 1.07 5.58 -7.60
N LYS A 54 2.02 6.44 -8.02
CA LYS A 54 2.15 7.81 -7.48
C LYS A 54 0.84 8.59 -7.47
N ALA A 55 -0.01 8.41 -8.48
CA ALA A 55 -1.33 9.05 -8.54
C ALA A 55 -2.29 8.62 -7.42
N LEU A 56 -2.06 7.45 -6.80
CA LEU A 56 -2.83 6.94 -5.66
C LEU A 56 -2.23 7.35 -4.31
N LEU A 57 -0.96 7.72 -4.26
CA LEU A 57 -0.29 8.00 -2.99
C LEU A 57 -0.54 9.46 -2.58
N PRO A 58 -1.03 9.72 -1.35
CA PRO A 58 -1.31 11.08 -0.89
C PRO A 58 -0.02 11.81 -0.46
N VAL A 59 1.02 11.75 -1.28
CA VAL A 59 2.34 12.38 -1.02
C VAL A 59 2.79 13.20 -2.22
N ASP A 60 3.26 14.41 -1.96
CA ASP A 60 3.82 15.29 -2.99
C ASP A 60 5.33 15.48 -2.76
N ILE A 61 6.07 14.39 -2.95
CA ILE A 61 7.54 14.38 -2.84
C ILE A 61 8.19 13.85 -4.11
N LYS A 62 9.47 14.17 -4.28
CA LYS A 62 10.32 13.43 -5.22
C LYS A 62 10.51 12.02 -4.67
N PRO A 63 10.25 10.96 -5.46
CA PRO A 63 10.46 9.59 -5.02
C PRO A 63 11.86 9.34 -4.47
N VAL A 64 11.92 8.80 -3.24
CA VAL A 64 13.10 8.15 -2.69
C VAL A 64 12.88 6.65 -2.85
N THR A 65 13.72 6.00 -3.65
CA THR A 65 13.46 4.62 -4.09
C THR A 65 14.76 3.90 -4.39
N ILE A 66 14.75 2.59 -4.14
CA ILE A 66 15.76 1.63 -4.60
C ILE A 66 15.12 0.61 -5.56
N ARG A 67 13.99 0.98 -6.16
CA ARG A 67 13.16 0.21 -7.09
C ARG A 67 12.43 -0.97 -6.44
N GLU A 68 11.97 -0.76 -5.21
CA GLU A 68 11.06 -1.65 -4.48
C GLU A 68 9.68 -1.76 -5.13
N GLY A 69 9.02 -2.91 -5.00
CA GLY A 69 7.77 -3.25 -5.64
C GLY A 69 7.96 -3.97 -6.98
N GLY A 70 6.87 -4.16 -7.72
CA GLY A 70 6.92 -4.85 -9.02
C GLY A 70 7.44 -6.29 -8.94
N THR A 71 7.39 -6.89 -7.76
CA THR A 71 7.91 -8.24 -7.46
C THR A 71 7.15 -9.33 -8.22
N PRO A 72 7.78 -10.49 -8.49
CA PRO A 72 7.14 -11.57 -9.22
C PRO A 72 5.88 -12.12 -8.54
N LEU A 73 4.92 -12.53 -9.36
CA LEU A 73 3.76 -13.33 -8.96
C LEU A 73 3.87 -14.68 -9.67
N TYR A 74 4.32 -15.70 -8.95
CA TYR A 74 4.54 -17.04 -9.50
C TYR A 74 3.26 -17.84 -9.47
N ARG A 75 2.86 -18.43 -10.60
CA ARG A 75 1.83 -19.48 -10.62
C ARG A 75 2.48 -20.81 -10.21
N THR A 76 1.90 -21.51 -9.24
CA THR A 76 2.51 -22.70 -8.64
C THR A 76 1.70 -23.96 -8.95
N GLU A 77 1.94 -24.54 -10.12
CA GLU A 77 1.16 -25.70 -10.61
C GLU A 77 1.25 -26.93 -9.70
N ARG A 78 2.42 -27.22 -9.12
CA ARG A 78 2.57 -28.39 -8.22
C ARG A 78 1.80 -28.23 -6.92
N LEU A 79 1.91 -27.04 -6.31
CA LEU A 79 1.25 -26.73 -5.05
C LEU A 79 -0.28 -26.73 -5.19
N LYS A 80 -0.77 -26.36 -6.38
CA LYS A 80 -2.20 -26.42 -6.73
C LYS A 80 -2.74 -27.85 -6.59
N ASP A 81 -2.03 -28.83 -7.14
CA ASP A 81 -2.44 -30.24 -7.10
C ASP A 81 -2.34 -30.81 -5.67
N ASP A 82 -1.26 -30.49 -4.94
CA ASP A 82 -1.04 -30.93 -3.56
C ASP A 82 -2.11 -30.42 -2.58
N LEU A 83 -2.69 -29.24 -2.85
CA LEU A 83 -3.70 -28.60 -2.01
C LEU A 83 -5.13 -28.71 -2.56
N GLU A 84 -5.34 -29.45 -3.65
CA GLU A 84 -6.64 -29.64 -4.30
C GLU A 84 -7.36 -28.32 -4.65
N LEU A 85 -6.60 -27.29 -5.05
CA LEU A 85 -7.12 -25.98 -5.43
C LEU A 85 -7.17 -25.80 -6.95
N SER A 86 -7.97 -24.85 -7.44
CA SER A 86 -8.07 -24.58 -8.88
C SER A 86 -6.89 -23.78 -9.43
N GLU A 87 -6.34 -22.86 -8.64
CA GLU A 87 -5.16 -22.05 -8.96
C GLU A 87 -4.49 -21.57 -7.68
N ILE A 88 -3.15 -21.49 -7.69
CA ILE A 88 -2.37 -20.91 -6.60
C ILE A 88 -1.29 -20.01 -7.17
N PHE A 89 -1.13 -18.85 -6.54
CA PHE A 89 -0.07 -17.91 -6.84
C PHE A 89 0.72 -17.53 -5.60
N VAL A 90 2.03 -17.34 -5.76
CA VAL A 90 2.94 -16.85 -4.72
C VAL A 90 3.45 -15.48 -5.13
N LYS A 91 3.14 -14.47 -4.33
CA LYS A 91 3.66 -13.11 -4.47
C LYS A 91 4.98 -13.00 -3.69
N HIS A 92 6.10 -12.96 -4.39
CA HIS A 92 7.41 -13.04 -3.74
C HIS A 92 7.96 -11.66 -3.37
N GLU A 93 7.49 -11.10 -2.24
CA GLU A 93 7.96 -9.79 -1.74
C GLU A 93 9.40 -9.80 -1.21
N GLY A 94 9.96 -10.97 -0.87
CA GLY A 94 11.38 -11.10 -0.52
C GLY A 94 12.37 -10.77 -1.64
N LEU A 95 11.90 -10.46 -2.86
CA LEU A 95 12.73 -9.93 -3.95
C LEU A 95 12.79 -8.40 -3.97
N ASN A 96 12.16 -7.73 -2.99
CA ASN A 96 12.47 -6.34 -2.73
C ASN A 96 13.94 -6.17 -2.34
N PRO A 97 14.52 -4.96 -2.53
CA PRO A 97 15.96 -4.75 -2.39
C PRO A 97 16.56 -5.16 -1.03
N THR A 98 15.77 -5.12 0.05
CA THR A 98 16.18 -5.48 1.41
C THR A 98 15.81 -6.90 1.83
N GLY A 99 15.17 -7.68 0.96
CA GLY A 99 14.63 -9.00 1.31
C GLY A 99 13.31 -8.96 2.10
N SER A 100 12.74 -7.76 2.31
CA SER A 100 11.46 -7.49 2.96
C SER A 100 10.85 -6.21 2.40
#